data_AF-A0A4U0GUF9-F1
#
_entry.id   AF-A0A4U0GUF9-F1
#
_cell.length_a   1.000
_cell.length_b   1.000
_cell.length_c   1.000
_cell.angle_alpha   90.00
_cell.angle_beta   90.00
_cell.angle_gamma   90.00
#
_symmetry.space_group_name_H-M   'P 1'
#
loop_
_entity.id
_entity.type
_entity.pdbx_description
1 polymer ?
#
loop_
_entity_poly.entity_id
_entity_poly.type
_entity_poly.pdbx_seq_one_letter_code
_entity_poly.pdbx_strand_id
1 'polypeptide(L)'
;MNVIPGSNKALIQYPKEVRKPAKEIVVGYSEAHLQRKWESETRDFMYKTLRSWVMQRNRAFIAVKGLTPQLAHTVDRLLLMLINAQDSRLHVLCAKVLELHKEWVLLLPSKESRCHAFTKAVIAPMFLWCQEYIDIYNAHNPKN
;
A
#
# COMPACT_ATOMS: atom_id res chain seq x y z
N MET A 1 -17.04 -7.88 -7.39
CA MET A 1 -16.25 -7.77 -8.64
C MET A 1 -17.25 -7.53 -9.78
N ASN A 2 -17.02 -6.54 -10.65
CA ASN A 2 -17.95 -6.26 -11.76
C ASN A 2 -17.52 -7.06 -13.00
N VAL A 3 -18.23 -8.14 -13.30
CA VAL A 3 -18.09 -8.88 -14.55
C VAL A 3 -18.75 -8.06 -15.66
N ILE A 4 -18.05 -7.83 -16.77
CA ILE A 4 -18.59 -7.04 -17.90
C ILE A 4 -19.56 -7.94 -18.67
N PRO A 5 -20.86 -7.58 -18.77
CA PRO A 5 -21.84 -8.39 -19.49
C PRO A 5 -21.43 -8.61 -20.95
N GLY A 6 -21.43 -9.86 -21.42
CA GLY A 6 -21.11 -10.19 -22.82
C GLY A 6 -19.61 -10.23 -23.16
N SER A 7 -18.70 -10.09 -22.20
CA SER A 7 -17.27 -10.29 -22.41
C SER A 7 -16.69 -11.31 -21.41
N ASN A 8 -15.69 -12.08 -21.84
CA ASN A 8 -14.89 -12.90 -20.93
C ASN A 8 -13.93 -12.00 -20.13
N LYS A 9 -14.36 -10.87 -19.57
CA LYS A 9 -13.51 -9.94 -18.81
C LYS A 9 -14.15 -9.47 -17.50
N ALA A 10 -13.36 -9.45 -16.44
CA ALA A 10 -13.70 -8.94 -15.12
C ALA A 10 -12.89 -7.67 -14.86
N LEU A 11 -13.52 -6.70 -14.22
CA LEU A 11 -12.88 -5.45 -13.86
C LEU A 11 -12.27 -5.57 -12.45
N ILE A 12 -10.94 -5.49 -12.35
CA ILE A 12 -10.26 -5.23 -11.08
C ILE A 12 -10.52 -3.78 -10.72
N GLN A 13 -11.33 -3.58 -9.69
CA GLN A 13 -11.46 -2.30 -9.01
C GLN A 13 -10.47 -2.28 -7.85
N TYR A 14 -9.63 -1.26 -7.85
CA TYR A 14 -8.80 -0.91 -6.70
C TYR A 14 -9.66 -0.12 -5.70
N PRO A 15 -9.19 0.08 -4.47
CA PRO A 15 -9.92 0.86 -3.48
C PRO A 15 -10.30 2.23 -4.03
N LYS A 16 -11.49 2.71 -3.69
CA LYS A 16 -12.12 3.91 -4.29
C LYS A 16 -11.25 5.16 -4.15
N GLU A 17 -10.40 5.18 -3.14
CA GLU A 17 -9.49 6.25 -2.75
C GLU A 17 -8.18 6.22 -3.56
N VAL A 18 -7.89 5.09 -4.21
CA VAL A 18 -6.69 4.89 -5.01
C VAL A 18 -7.02 5.24 -6.46
N ARG A 19 -6.45 6.34 -6.97
CA ARG A 19 -6.57 6.81 -8.37
C ARG A 19 -5.86 5.89 -9.38
N LYS A 20 -6.09 4.59 -9.31
CA LYS A 20 -5.54 3.61 -10.25
C LYS A 20 -6.65 3.22 -11.23
N PRO A 21 -6.42 3.34 -12.54
CA PRO A 21 -7.39 2.91 -13.54
C PRO A 21 -7.73 1.43 -13.31
N ALA A 22 -9.01 1.11 -13.41
CA ALA A 22 -9.46 -0.25 -13.32
C ALA A 22 -8.80 -1.11 -14.41
N LYS A 23 -8.46 -2.36 -14.10
CA LYS A 23 -7.78 -3.28 -15.03
C LYS A 23 -8.72 -4.40 -15.43
N GLU A 24 -8.89 -4.61 -16.73
CA GLU A 24 -9.62 -5.77 -17.23
C GLU A 24 -8.74 -7.03 -17.17
N ILE A 25 -9.29 -8.11 -16.63
CA ILE A 25 -8.68 -9.45 -16.61
C ILE A 25 -9.63 -10.45 -17.27
N VAL A 26 -9.09 -11.44 -17.98
CA VAL A 26 -9.92 -12.45 -18.66
C VAL A 26 -10.63 -13.35 -17.63
N VAL A 27 -11.92 -13.63 -17.83
CA VAL A 27 -12.85 -14.36 -16.92
C VAL A 27 -12.72 -15.88 -17.02
N GLY A 28 -11.81 -16.39 -17.85
CA GLY A 28 -11.54 -17.84 -17.95
C GLY A 28 -10.96 -18.47 -16.67
N TYR A 29 -10.89 -17.74 -15.55
CA TYR A 29 -10.36 -18.20 -14.27
C TYR A 29 -11.47 -18.26 -13.21
N SER A 30 -11.35 -19.20 -12.26
CA SER A 30 -12.27 -19.28 -11.11
C SER A 30 -12.21 -18.00 -10.27
N GLU A 31 -13.30 -17.67 -9.59
CA GLU A 31 -13.39 -16.50 -8.70
C GLU A 31 -12.23 -16.44 -7.69
N ALA A 32 -11.85 -17.58 -7.12
CA ALA A 32 -10.70 -17.71 -6.23
C ALA A 32 -9.35 -17.36 -6.90
N HIS A 33 -9.20 -17.58 -8.20
CA HIS A 33 -8.01 -17.16 -8.94
C HIS A 33 -8.03 -15.65 -9.24
N LEU A 34 -9.19 -15.10 -9.59
CA LEU A 34 -9.36 -13.65 -9.79
C LEU A 34 -9.04 -12.89 -8.50
N GLN A 35 -9.53 -13.37 -7.36
CA GLN A 35 -9.23 -12.81 -6.04
C GLN A 35 -7.73 -12.84 -5.73
N ARG A 36 -7.06 -13.99 -5.89
CA ARG A 36 -5.61 -14.11 -5.67
C ARG A 36 -4.80 -13.16 -6.55
N LYS A 37 -5.21 -13.00 -7.82
CA LYS A 37 -4.56 -12.08 -8.75
C LYS A 37 -4.75 -10.63 -8.31
N TRP A 38 -5.97 -10.26 -7.89
CA TRP A 38 -6.26 -8.94 -7.33
C TRP A 38 -5.41 -8.64 -6.09
N GLU A 39 -5.30 -9.59 -5.16
CA GLU A 39 -4.49 -9.42 -3.93
C GLU A 39 -3.01 -9.23 -4.26
N SER A 40 -2.46 -10.04 -5.17
CA SER A 40 -1.07 -9.95 -5.61
C SER A 40 -0.76 -8.59 -6.26
N GLU A 41 -1.59 -8.16 -7.21
CA GLU A 41 -1.42 -6.89 -7.92
C GLU A 41 -1.57 -5.67 -7.00
N THR A 42 -2.47 -5.75 -6.01
CA THR A 42 -2.68 -4.69 -5.01
C THR A 42 -1.49 -4.61 -4.06
N ARG A 43 -1.02 -5.75 -3.55
CA ARG A 43 0.18 -5.83 -2.72
C ARG A 43 1.39 -5.25 -3.44
N ASP A 44 1.66 -5.68 -4.67
CA ASP A 44 2.80 -5.22 -5.46
C ASP A 44 2.79 -3.71 -5.65
N PHE A 45 1.61 -3.16 -5.93
CA PHE A 45 1.42 -1.73 -6.06
C PHE A 45 1.72 -0.99 -4.76
N MET A 46 1.18 -1.45 -3.62
CA MET A 46 1.42 -0.83 -2.32
C MET A 46 2.89 -0.92 -1.92
N TYR A 47 3.50 -2.10 -2.03
CA TYR A 47 4.92 -2.30 -1.73
C TYR A 47 5.79 -1.34 -2.56
N LYS A 48 5.60 -1.30 -3.89
CA LYS A 48 6.40 -0.43 -4.77
C LYS A 48 6.20 1.05 -4.45
N THR A 49 4.96 1.46 -4.18
CA THR A 49 4.63 2.86 -3.89
C THR A 49 5.19 3.31 -2.55
N LEU A 50 4.95 2.54 -1.49
CA LEU A 50 5.47 2.82 -0.15
C LEU A 50 7.00 2.80 -0.14
N ARG A 51 7.62 1.79 -0.77
CA ARG A 51 9.08 1.71 -0.87
C ARG A 51 9.68 2.90 -1.59
N SER A 52 9.12 3.27 -2.75
CA SER A 52 9.59 4.43 -3.52
C SER A 52 9.45 5.72 -2.71
N TRP A 53 8.33 5.88 -2.00
CA TRP A 53 8.08 7.02 -1.13
C TRP A 53 9.07 7.10 0.04
N VAL A 54 9.33 6.00 0.77
CA VAL A 54 10.33 5.99 1.87
C VAL A 54 11.72 6.39 1.35
N MET A 55 12.14 5.84 0.21
CA MET A 55 13.43 6.19 -0.40
C MET A 55 13.48 7.67 -0.80
N GLN A 56 12.39 8.19 -1.34
CA GLN A 56 12.27 9.61 -1.67
C GLN A 56 12.36 10.49 -0.41
N ARG A 57 11.69 10.11 0.69
CA ARG A 57 11.77 10.85 1.96
C ARG A 57 13.19 10.85 2.52
N ASN A 58 13.89 9.72 2.51
CA ASN A 58 15.28 9.65 2.92
C ASN A 58 16.16 10.62 2.12
N ARG A 59 16.05 10.59 0.78
CA ARG A 59 16.79 11.52 -0.10
C ARG A 59 16.47 12.99 0.21
N ALA A 60 15.20 13.30 0.49
CA ALA A 60 14.80 14.66 0.84
C ALA A 60 15.42 15.12 2.17
N PHE A 61 15.43 14.27 3.19
CA PHE A 61 16.07 14.58 4.48
C PHE A 61 17.58 14.80 4.35
N ILE A 62 18.25 13.99 3.54
CA ILE A 62 19.69 14.17 3.24
C ILE A 62 19.93 15.50 2.52
N ALA A 63 19.13 15.81 1.49
CA ALA A 63 19.30 17.03 0.69
C ALA A 63 19.14 18.32 1.52
N VAL A 64 18.25 18.32 2.52
CA VAL A 64 18.02 19.48 3.39
C VAL A 64 18.86 19.44 4.68
N LYS A 65 19.80 18.49 4.80
CA LYS A 65 20.59 18.25 6.03
C LYS A 65 19.72 18.06 7.29
N GLY A 66 18.51 17.53 7.11
CA GLY A 66 17.52 17.32 8.17
C GLY A 66 17.45 15.86 8.66
N LEU A 67 18.37 14.99 8.23
CA LEU A 67 18.38 13.60 8.63
C LEU A 67 18.96 13.44 10.04
N THR A 68 18.09 13.27 11.03
CA THR A 68 18.48 12.93 12.40
C THR A 68 18.72 11.43 12.57
N PRO A 69 19.46 10.97 13.61
CA PRO A 69 19.62 9.55 13.89
C PRO A 69 18.28 8.80 14.04
N GLN A 70 17.27 9.44 14.64
CA GLN A 70 15.93 8.87 14.76
C GLN A 70 15.25 8.68 13.39
N LEU A 71 15.36 9.68 12.50
CA LEU A 71 14.80 9.58 11.16
C LEU A 71 15.51 8.53 10.31
N ALA A 72 16.84 8.43 10.42
CA ALA A 72 17.62 7.39 9.75
C ALA A 72 17.18 5.99 10.20
N HIS A 73 17.09 5.75 11.51
CA HIS A 73 16.59 4.49 12.06
C HIS A 73 15.15 4.18 11.61
N THR A 74 14.29 5.20 11.57
CA THR A 74 12.90 5.05 11.11
C THR A 74 12.84 4.62 9.65
N VAL A 75 13.63 5.25 8.77
CA VAL A 75 13.75 4.88 7.36
C VAL A 75 14.20 3.42 7.23
N ASP A 76 15.27 3.01 7.93
CA ASP A 76 15.81 1.66 7.84
C ASP A 76 14.79 0.61 8.32
N ARG A 77 14.09 0.88 9.44
CA ARG A 77 13.06 -0.01 9.96
C ARG A 77 11.89 -0.19 8.99
N LEU A 78 11.45 0.90 8.35
CA LEU A 78 10.39 0.84 7.33
C LEU A 78 10.83 0.08 6.07
N LEU A 79 12.07 0.30 5.61
CA LEU A 79 12.62 -0.42 4.47
C LEU A 79 12.77 -1.91 4.76
N LEU A 80 13.27 -2.27 5.94
CA LEU A 80 13.39 -3.67 6.36
C LEU A 80 12.01 -4.34 6.47
N MET A 81 11.01 -3.65 7.03
CA MET A 81 9.63 -4.13 7.08
C MET A 81 9.11 -4.42 5.67
N LEU A 82 9.29 -3.48 4.73
CA LEU A 82 8.83 -3.65 3.35
C LEU A 82 9.53 -4.82 2.65
N ILE A 83 10.84 -4.98 2.83
CA ILE A 83 11.60 -6.13 2.28
C ILE A 83 11.03 -7.45 2.81
N ASN A 84 10.83 -7.53 4.13
CA ASN A 84 10.26 -8.73 4.77
C ASN A 84 8.79 -8.99 4.36
N ALA A 85 8.09 -7.99 3.82
CA ALA A 85 6.72 -8.10 3.35
C ALA A 85 6.60 -8.29 1.83
N GLN A 86 7.70 -8.26 1.07
CA GLN A 86 7.71 -8.25 -0.40
C GLN A 86 6.93 -9.43 -0.99
N ASP A 87 7.19 -10.64 -0.49
CA ASP A 87 6.54 -11.86 -0.98
C ASP A 87 5.41 -12.34 -0.06
N SER A 88 5.01 -11.51 0.90
CA SER A 88 3.94 -11.84 1.84
C SER A 88 2.55 -11.75 1.20
N ARG A 89 1.53 -12.23 1.93
CA ARG A 89 0.12 -12.02 1.56
C ARG A 89 -0.27 -10.56 1.81
N LEU A 90 -1.26 -10.06 1.08
CA LEU A 90 -1.72 -8.68 1.18
C LEU A 90 -2.07 -8.25 2.61
N HIS A 91 -2.79 -9.08 3.38
CA HIS A 91 -3.12 -8.78 4.78
C HIS A 91 -1.88 -8.69 5.67
N VAL A 92 -0.81 -9.44 5.38
CA VAL A 92 0.44 -9.35 6.15
C VAL A 92 1.11 -7.99 5.90
N LEU A 93 1.16 -7.53 4.65
CA LEU A 93 1.67 -6.20 4.31
C LEU A 93 0.83 -5.11 4.99
N CYS A 94 -0.50 -5.17 4.88
CA CYS A 94 -1.39 -4.18 5.50
C CYS A 94 -1.23 -4.14 7.02
N ALA A 95 -1.19 -5.29 7.69
CA ALA A 95 -1.00 -5.37 9.13
C ALA A 95 0.34 -4.74 9.57
N LYS A 96 1.44 -5.04 8.87
CA LYS A 96 2.76 -4.45 9.17
C LYS A 96 2.81 -2.94 8.91
N VAL A 97 2.09 -2.46 7.90
CA VAL A 97 1.95 -1.02 7.65
C VAL A 97 1.26 -0.33 8.83
N LEU A 98 0.18 -0.92 9.35
CA LEU A 98 -0.55 -0.38 10.51
C LEU A 98 0.26 -0.48 11.81
N GLU A 99 0.96 -1.59 12.02
CA GLU A 99 1.84 -1.80 13.18
C GLU A 99 2.88 -0.68 13.31
N LEU A 100 3.44 -0.24 12.18
CA LEU A 100 4.45 0.82 12.11
C LEU A 100 3.86 2.19 11.76
N HIS A 101 2.57 2.43 12.03
CA HIS A 101 1.90 3.69 11.65
C HIS A 101 2.60 4.93 12.21
N LYS A 102 3.13 4.86 13.44
CA LYS A 102 3.83 6.00 14.06
C LYS A 102 5.09 6.37 13.29
N GLU A 103 5.83 5.37 12.83
CA GLU A 103 7.03 5.51 12.02
C GLU A 103 6.70 6.13 10.66
N TRP A 104 5.60 5.70 10.01
CA TRP A 104 5.11 6.31 8.79
C TRP A 104 4.79 7.80 8.95
N VAL A 105 4.17 8.18 10.07
CA VAL A 105 3.82 9.56 10.39
C VAL A 105 5.07 10.45 10.57
N LEU A 106 6.15 9.93 11.15
CA LEU A 106 7.42 10.67 11.29
C LEU A 106 8.03 11.07 9.94
N LEU A 107 7.74 10.31 8.89
CA LEU A 107 8.26 10.59 7.55
C LEU A 107 7.40 11.59 6.77
N LEU A 108 6.26 12.04 7.30
CA LEU A 108 5.37 12.95 6.58
C LEU A 108 6.10 14.25 6.20
N PRO A 109 5.94 14.72 4.95
CA PRO A 109 6.49 15.99 4.54
C PRO A 109 5.72 17.15 5.15
N SER A 110 6.41 18.28 5.36
CA SER A 110 5.76 19.55 5.71
C SER A 110 4.80 20.00 4.60
N LYS A 111 3.87 20.91 4.92
CA LYS A 111 2.84 21.38 3.97
C LYS A 111 3.44 22.11 2.76
N GLU A 112 4.61 22.71 2.95
CA GLU A 112 5.37 23.46 1.95
C GLU A 112 6.15 22.54 1.01
N SER A 113 6.30 21.27 1.36
CA SER A 113 6.97 20.30 0.50
C SER A 113 6.18 20.03 -0.77
N ARG A 114 6.86 20.01 -1.91
CA ARG A 114 6.29 19.57 -3.19
C ARG A 114 5.71 18.14 -3.14
N CYS A 115 6.15 17.33 -2.17
CA CYS A 115 5.68 15.96 -1.99
C CYS A 115 4.40 15.87 -1.14
N HIS A 116 3.98 16.95 -0.48
CA HIS A 116 2.82 16.96 0.41
C HIS A 116 1.54 16.54 -0.31
N ALA A 117 1.32 17.06 -1.52
CA ALA A 117 0.16 16.72 -2.34
C ALA A 117 0.11 15.21 -2.67
N PHE A 118 1.25 14.62 -3.03
CA PHE A 118 1.34 13.18 -3.30
C PHE A 118 1.08 12.36 -2.04
N THR A 119 1.68 12.73 -0.91
CA THR A 119 1.45 12.04 0.37
C THR A 119 -0.03 12.07 0.75
N LYS A 120 -0.69 13.23 0.64
CA LYS A 120 -2.11 13.38 0.95
C LYS A 120 -3.02 12.59 -0.01
N ALA A 121 -2.70 12.56 -1.29
CA ALA A 121 -3.55 11.96 -2.32
C ALA A 121 -3.31 10.46 -2.54
N VAL A 122 -2.17 9.92 -2.10
CA VAL A 122 -1.78 8.52 -2.38
C VAL A 122 -1.41 7.77 -1.10
N ILE A 123 -0.46 8.29 -0.32
CA ILE A 123 0.09 7.56 0.83
C ILE A 123 -0.89 7.50 2.00
N ALA A 124 -1.50 8.62 2.39
CA ALA A 124 -2.48 8.63 3.47
C ALA A 124 -3.71 7.74 3.17
N PRO A 125 -4.30 7.78 1.94
CA PRO A 125 -5.31 6.82 1.53
C PRO A 125 -4.88 5.35 1.62
N MET A 126 -3.62 5.02 1.30
CA MET A 126 -3.12 3.65 1.46
C MET A 126 -3.18 3.17 2.92
N PHE A 127 -2.90 4.05 3.89
CA PHE A 127 -2.97 3.69 5.31
C PHE A 127 -4.41 3.45 5.78
N LEU A 128 -5.34 4.32 5.37
CA LEU A 128 -6.76 4.13 5.64
C LEU A 128 -7.25 2.81 5.05
N TRP A 129 -6.85 2.54 3.82
CA TRP A 129 -7.24 1.31 3.16
C TRP A 129 -6.62 0.05 3.80
N CYS A 130 -5.38 0.12 4.30
CA CYS A 130 -4.81 -0.97 5.08
C CYS A 130 -5.73 -1.32 6.27
N GLN A 131 -6.24 -0.30 6.97
CA GLN A 131 -7.13 -0.50 8.11
C GLN A 131 -8.43 -1.18 7.68
N GLU A 132 -9.12 -0.61 6.68
CA GLU A 132 -10.37 -1.16 6.14
C GLU A 132 -10.20 -2.62 5.67
N TYR A 133 -9.12 -2.91 4.95
CA TYR A 133 -8.83 -4.26 4.47
C TYR A 133 -8.58 -5.25 5.60
N ILE A 134 -7.85 -4.84 6.65
CA ILE A 134 -7.60 -5.69 7.82
C ILE A 134 -8.87 -5.95 8.60
N ASP A 135 -9.74 -4.95 8.76
CA ASP A 135 -11.02 -5.12 9.45
C ASP A 135 -11.91 -6.12 8.72
N ILE A 136 -12.02 -5.99 7.38
CA ILE A 136 -12.73 -6.96 6.54
C ILE A 136 -12.09 -8.34 6.64
N TYR A 137 -10.77 -8.45 6.53
CA TYR A 137 -10.07 -9.73 6.57
C TYR A 137 -10.31 -10.46 7.91
N ASN A 138 -10.21 -9.74 9.02
CA ASN A 138 -10.44 -10.30 10.36
C ASN A 138 -11.89 -10.71 10.59
N ALA A 139 -12.86 -9.96 10.05
CA ALA A 139 -14.27 -10.34 10.12
C ALA A 139 -14.57 -11.68 9.40
N HIS A 140 -13.84 -11.96 8.31
CA HIS A 140 -13.98 -13.20 7.54
C HIS A 140 -13.05 -14.33 8.00
N ASN A 141 -12.04 -14.01 8.81
CA ASN A 141 -11.06 -14.95 9.36
C ASN A 141 -10.88 -14.70 10.86
N PRO A 142 -11.95 -14.83 11.67
CA PRO A 142 -11.85 -14.61 13.11
C PRO A 142 -10.77 -15.55 13.65
N LYS A 143 -9.81 -14.98 14.37
CA LYS A 143 -8.81 -15.79 15.08
C LYS A 143 -9.57 -16.61 16.13
N ASN A 144 -9.59 -17.93 15.97
CA ASN A 144 -9.96 -18.85 17.05
C ASN A 144 -8.98 -18.69 18.21
#